data_AF-A0A531KN14-F1
#
_entry.id   AF-A0A531KN14-F1
#
_cell.length_a   1.000
_cell.length_b   1.000
_cell.length_c   1.000
_cell.angle_alpha   90.00
_cell.angle_beta   90.00
_cell.angle_gamma   90.00
#
_symmetry.space_group_name_H-M   'P 1'
#
loop_
_entity.id
_entity.type
_entity.pdbx_description
1 polymer ?
#
loop_
_entity_poly.entity_id
_entity_poly.type
_entity_poly.pdbx_seq_one_letter_code
_entity_poly.pdbx_strand_id
1 'polypeptide(L)'
;MPTNSMTNARGKRLITTAFIIALAAGVAGCGTSKLTTGSIGRPSGKPLETMSAGELHKATIALGQSYAKNPNDKRIATNYAAALQMDGDADQSLAVMRKLAIALPKDRDVLAAYGKALAANG
;
A
#
# COMPACT_ATOMS: atom_id res chain seq x y z
N MET A 1 59.13 38.87 -9.06
CA MET A 1 58.02 37.93 -9.27
C MET A 1 57.48 37.47 -7.92
N PRO A 2 56.30 37.91 -7.45
CA PRO A 2 55.62 37.28 -6.33
C PRO A 2 54.43 36.43 -6.81
N THR A 3 54.39 35.19 -6.34
CA THR A 3 53.33 34.20 -6.58
C THR A 3 52.13 34.46 -5.67
N ASN A 4 50.95 34.64 -6.25
CA ASN A 4 49.68 34.78 -5.54
C ASN A 4 48.85 33.50 -5.71
N SER A 5 48.60 32.77 -4.63
CA SER A 5 47.60 31.69 -4.62
C SER A 5 47.09 31.40 -3.22
N MET A 6 46.36 32.34 -2.61
CA MET A 6 45.66 32.13 -1.33
C MET A 6 44.12 32.17 -1.42
N THR A 7 43.55 32.15 -2.63
CA THR A 7 42.08 32.32 -2.80
C THR A 7 41.31 31.00 -2.90
N ASN A 8 41.97 29.86 -3.17
CA ASN A 8 41.28 28.60 -3.54
C ASN A 8 40.88 27.66 -2.38
N ALA A 9 41.31 27.94 -1.14
CA ALA A 9 41.04 27.02 -0.01
C ALA A 9 39.67 27.25 0.67
N ARG A 10 39.11 28.46 0.58
CA ARG A 10 37.82 28.80 1.23
C ARG A 10 36.60 28.30 0.45
N GLY A 11 36.67 28.28 -0.88
CA GLY A 11 35.56 27.82 -1.74
C GLY A 11 35.29 26.32 -1.64
N LYS A 12 36.35 25.49 -1.58
CA LYS A 12 36.23 24.03 -1.48
C LYS A 12 35.55 23.57 -0.18
N ARG A 13 35.83 24.22 0.95
CA ARG A 13 35.22 23.86 2.25
C ARG A 13 33.73 24.19 2.32
N LEU A 14 33.27 25.23 1.63
CA LEU A 14 31.84 25.59 1.60
C LEU A 14 31.02 24.62 0.73
N ILE A 15 31.63 24.08 -0.34
CA ILE A 15 30.97 23.11 -1.23
C ILE A 15 30.79 21.75 -0.56
N THR A 16 31.74 21.30 0.27
CA THR A 16 31.65 20.01 0.97
C THR A 16 30.59 20.01 2.08
N THR A 17 30.42 21.12 2.79
CA THR A 17 29.44 21.21 3.89
C THR A 17 27.99 21.26 3.40
N ALA A 18 27.75 21.84 2.22
CA ALA A 18 26.42 21.89 1.61
C ALA A 18 25.90 20.50 1.18
N PHE A 19 26.81 19.59 0.79
CA PHE A 19 26.43 18.27 0.29
C PHE A 19 25.98 17.31 1.42
N ILE A 20 26.52 17.48 2.63
CA ILE A 20 26.17 16.62 3.79
C ILE A 20 24.78 17.00 4.36
N ILE A 21 24.43 18.28 4.35
CA ILE A 21 23.11 18.75 4.83
C ILE A 21 21.99 18.31 3.86
N ALA A 22 22.27 18.23 2.56
CA ALA A 22 21.30 17.78 1.56
C ALA A 22 20.96 16.28 1.67
N LEU A 23 21.89 15.41 2.11
CA LEU A 23 21.63 13.98 2.28
C LEU A 23 20.82 13.66 3.55
N ALA A 24 20.97 14.45 4.62
CA ALA A 24 20.30 14.20 5.90
C ALA A 24 18.79 14.54 5.90
N ALA A 25 18.33 15.36 4.95
CA ALA A 25 16.91 15.73 4.83
C ALA A 25 16.03 14.64 4.17
N GLY A 26 16.61 13.54 3.67
CA GLY A 26 15.87 12.51 2.93
C GLY A 26 15.17 11.44 3.78
N VAL A 27 15.51 11.29 5.07
CA VAL A 27 15.00 10.18 5.91
C VAL A 27 13.86 10.54 6.85
N ALA A 28 13.46 11.81 6.93
CA ALA A 28 12.28 12.24 7.69
C ALA A 28 10.96 12.14 6.88
N GLY A 29 10.96 11.41 5.76
CA GLY A 29 9.83 11.26 4.85
C GLY A 29 9.07 9.92 4.95
N CYS A 30 9.46 9.01 5.85
CA CYS A 30 8.69 7.78 6.12
C CYS A 30 7.59 8.06 7.15
N GLY A 31 6.80 9.09 6.89
CA GLY A 31 5.64 9.49 7.69
C GLY A 31 4.38 9.19 6.88
N THR A 32 3.84 7.99 7.06
CA THR A 32 2.47 7.59 6.71
C THR A 32 1.95 8.16 5.38
N SER A 33 2.24 7.45 4.30
CA SER A 33 1.48 7.58 3.07
C SER A 33 0.02 7.24 3.36
N LYS A 34 -0.79 8.25 3.67
CA LYS A 34 -2.24 8.19 3.46
C LYS A 34 -2.40 8.01 1.96
N LEU A 35 -2.56 6.76 1.52
CA LEU A 35 -2.98 6.43 0.17
C LEU A 35 -4.41 6.94 -0.01
N THR A 36 -4.54 8.24 -0.29
CA THR A 36 -5.79 8.85 -0.74
C THR A 36 -5.98 8.51 -2.21
N THR A 37 -6.24 7.24 -2.49
CA THR A 37 -6.80 6.79 -3.77
C THR A 37 -8.24 7.32 -3.83
N GLY A 38 -8.42 8.44 -4.51
CA GLY A 38 -9.69 9.18 -4.64
C GLY A 38 -10.81 8.46 -5.41
N SER A 39 -10.92 7.13 -5.33
CA SER A 39 -11.97 6.36 -6.01
C SER A 39 -12.54 5.17 -5.23
N ILE A 40 -12.01 4.82 -4.05
CA ILE A 40 -12.57 3.69 -3.28
C ILE A 40 -13.61 4.25 -2.31
N GLY A 41 -14.89 4.07 -2.65
CA GLY A 41 -16.01 4.40 -1.76
C GLY A 41 -15.82 3.76 -0.40
N ARG A 42 -15.66 4.60 0.63
CA ARG A 42 -15.47 4.20 2.03
C ARG A 42 -16.56 3.19 2.44
N PRO A 43 -16.25 1.94 2.81
CA PRO A 43 -17.18 1.18 3.62
C PRO A 43 -17.28 1.89 4.97
N SER A 44 -18.51 2.19 5.41
CA SER A 44 -18.81 2.85 6.68
C SER A 44 -18.29 1.99 7.86
N GLY A 45 -17.05 2.22 8.25
CA GLY A 45 -16.35 1.48 9.29
C GLY A 45 -14.91 1.99 9.43
N LYS A 46 -14.26 1.65 10.55
CA LYS A 46 -12.84 1.94 10.73
C LYS A 46 -12.04 1.31 9.57
N PRO A 47 -11.17 2.09 8.88
CA PRO A 47 -10.33 1.56 7.80
C PRO A 47 -9.54 0.35 8.30
N LEU A 48 -9.48 -0.72 7.50
CA LEU A 48 -8.70 -1.92 7.86
C LEU A 48 -7.25 -1.53 8.20
N GLU A 49 -6.71 -0.49 7.56
CA GLU A 49 -5.35 0.03 7.80
C GLU A 49 -5.14 0.66 9.18
N THR A 50 -6.21 0.94 9.92
CA THR A 50 -6.15 1.52 11.28
C THR A 50 -6.47 0.51 12.38
N MET A 51 -6.77 -0.74 12.01
CA MET A 51 -7.06 -1.82 12.96
C MET A 51 -5.78 -2.41 13.54
N SER A 52 -5.83 -2.78 14.82
CA SER A 52 -4.81 -3.64 15.42
C SER A 52 -4.81 -5.02 14.74
N ALA A 53 -3.68 -5.74 14.73
CA ALA A 53 -3.61 -7.07 14.11
C ALA A 53 -4.71 -8.04 14.59
N GLY A 54 -5.04 -8.04 15.89
CA GLY A 54 -6.13 -8.86 16.44
C GLY A 54 -7.54 -8.41 16.04
N GLU A 55 -7.73 -7.12 15.74
CA GLU A 55 -9.02 -6.60 15.23
C GLU A 55 -9.18 -6.91 13.74
N LEU A 56 -8.08 -6.82 12.98
CA LEU A 56 -8.02 -7.21 11.58
C LEU A 56 -8.37 -8.70 11.42
N HIS A 57 -7.75 -9.59 12.20
CA HIS A 57 -8.04 -11.02 12.14
C HIS A 57 -9.52 -11.34 12.44
N LYS A 58 -10.11 -10.68 13.46
CA LYS A 58 -11.56 -10.80 13.75
C LYS A 58 -12.42 -10.30 12.58
N ALA A 59 -12.03 -9.20 11.94
CA ALA A 59 -12.71 -8.67 10.77
C ALA A 59 -12.62 -9.64 9.58
N THR A 60 -11.45 -10.25 9.35
CA THR A 60 -11.23 -11.29 8.33
C THR A 60 -12.17 -12.48 8.55
N ILE A 61 -12.32 -12.97 9.77
CA ILE A 61 -13.27 -14.06 10.09
C ILE A 61 -14.72 -13.65 9.79
N ALA A 62 -15.13 -12.46 10.23
CA ALA A 62 -16.50 -11.96 10.01
C ALA A 62 -16.81 -11.77 8.50
N LEU A 63 -15.84 -11.26 7.74
CA LEU A 63 -15.91 -11.14 6.30
C LEU A 63 -15.96 -12.51 5.61
N GLY A 64 -15.18 -13.48 6.10
CA GLY A 64 -15.19 -14.86 5.59
C GLY A 64 -16.55 -15.54 5.77
N GLN A 65 -17.21 -15.35 6.93
CA GLN A 65 -18.57 -15.85 7.15
C GLN A 65 -19.59 -15.19 6.21
N SER A 66 -19.45 -13.88 5.99
CA SER A 66 -20.32 -13.15 5.08
C SER A 66 -20.11 -13.59 3.62
N TYR A 67 -18.86 -13.82 3.24
CA TYR A 67 -18.47 -14.33 1.93
C TYR A 67 -18.99 -15.74 1.70
N ALA A 68 -18.94 -16.62 2.69
CA ALA A 68 -19.49 -17.97 2.59
C ALA A 68 -21.00 -17.97 2.30
N LYS A 69 -21.74 -16.98 2.81
CA LYS A 69 -23.19 -16.81 2.53
C LYS A 69 -23.44 -16.30 1.12
N ASN A 70 -22.63 -15.35 0.64
CA ASN A 70 -22.77 -14.79 -0.71
C ASN A 70 -21.39 -14.56 -1.37
N PRO A 71 -20.82 -15.58 -2.02
CA PRO A 71 -19.46 -15.50 -2.56
C PRO A 71 -19.35 -14.67 -3.83
N ASN A 72 -20.49 -14.33 -4.46
CA ASN A 72 -20.54 -13.54 -5.68
C ASN A 72 -20.81 -12.04 -5.40
N ASP A 73 -20.98 -11.66 -4.14
CA ASP A 73 -21.11 -10.25 -3.77
C ASP A 73 -19.76 -9.56 -3.91
N LYS A 74 -19.70 -8.63 -4.87
CA LYS A 74 -18.50 -7.84 -5.17
C LYS A 74 -17.91 -7.19 -3.92
N ARG A 75 -18.72 -6.49 -3.12
CA ARG A 75 -18.24 -5.74 -1.96
C ARG A 75 -17.66 -6.67 -0.90
N ILE A 76 -18.38 -7.76 -0.59
CA ILE A 76 -17.94 -8.69 0.43
C ILE A 76 -16.65 -9.39 -0.01
N ALA A 77 -16.60 -9.89 -1.25
CA ALA A 77 -15.44 -10.59 -1.78
C ALA A 77 -14.20 -9.68 -1.88
N THR A 78 -14.33 -8.42 -2.35
CA THR A 78 -13.19 -7.49 -2.40
C THR A 78 -12.69 -7.10 -1.01
N ASN A 79 -13.59 -6.88 -0.05
CA ASN A 79 -13.20 -6.53 1.32
C ASN A 79 -12.54 -7.72 2.02
N TYR A 80 -13.07 -8.93 1.83
CA TYR A 80 -12.49 -10.15 2.38
C TYR A 80 -11.11 -10.42 1.79
N ALA A 81 -10.95 -10.29 0.47
CA ALA A 81 -9.66 -10.42 -0.19
C ALA A 81 -8.63 -9.39 0.28
N ALA A 82 -9.05 -8.14 0.52
CA ALA A 82 -8.17 -7.12 1.09
C ALA A 82 -7.74 -7.45 2.52
N ALA A 83 -8.68 -7.92 3.36
CA ALA A 83 -8.36 -8.34 4.72
C ALA A 83 -7.38 -9.52 4.74
N LEU A 84 -7.56 -10.51 3.85
CA LEU A 84 -6.62 -11.64 3.68
C LEU A 84 -5.23 -11.16 3.27
N GLN A 85 -5.10 -10.19 2.36
CA GLN A 85 -3.79 -9.62 2.00
C GLN A 85 -3.09 -8.97 3.20
N MET A 86 -3.85 -8.30 4.05
CA MET A 86 -3.32 -7.65 5.25
C MET A 86 -2.96 -8.66 6.35
N ASP A 87 -3.64 -9.81 6.41
CA ASP A 87 -3.33 -10.91 7.33
C ASP A 87 -2.13 -11.75 6.85
N GLY A 88 -1.69 -11.57 5.58
CA GLY A 88 -0.58 -12.30 4.96
C GLY A 88 -1.01 -13.48 4.08
N ASP A 89 -2.31 -13.76 3.98
CA ASP A 89 -2.90 -14.86 3.20
C ASP A 89 -3.12 -14.47 1.72
N ALA A 90 -2.05 -14.08 1.04
CA ALA A 90 -2.10 -13.62 -0.35
C ALA A 90 -2.67 -14.69 -1.32
N ASP A 91 -2.35 -15.96 -1.11
CA ASP A 91 -2.87 -17.07 -1.95
C ASP A 91 -4.39 -17.22 -1.84
N GLN A 92 -4.93 -17.13 -0.62
CA GLN A 92 -6.38 -17.18 -0.42
C GLN A 92 -7.08 -15.95 -1.00
N SER A 93 -6.49 -14.77 -0.83
CA SER A 93 -6.98 -13.54 -1.45
C SER A 93 -7.07 -13.68 -2.97
N LEU A 94 -6.03 -14.24 -3.60
CA LEU A 94 -6.00 -14.50 -5.03
C LEU A 94 -7.11 -15.46 -5.46
N ALA A 95 -7.33 -16.54 -4.70
CA ALA A 95 -8.39 -17.50 -4.99
C ALA A 95 -9.79 -16.87 -4.92
N VAL A 96 -10.06 -16.06 -3.88
CA VAL A 96 -11.32 -15.32 -3.71
C VAL A 96 -11.55 -14.37 -4.89
N MET A 97 -10.56 -13.57 -5.24
CA MET A 97 -10.67 -12.61 -6.34
C MET A 97 -10.78 -13.28 -7.71
N ARG A 98 -10.08 -14.41 -7.92
CA ARG A 98 -10.19 -15.20 -9.16
C ARG A 98 -11.61 -15.71 -9.34
N LYS A 99 -12.22 -16.26 -8.28
CA LYS A 99 -13.60 -16.74 -8.32
C LYS A 99 -14.57 -15.58 -8.63
N LEU A 100 -14.37 -14.42 -8.00
CA LEU A 100 -15.18 -13.24 -8.26
C LEU A 100 -15.05 -12.74 -9.71
N ALA A 101 -13.84 -12.74 -10.28
CA ALA A 101 -13.61 -12.35 -11.67
C ALA A 101 -14.28 -13.30 -12.67
N ILE A 102 -14.38 -14.60 -12.34
CA ILE A 102 -15.14 -15.56 -13.15
C ILE A 102 -16.65 -15.27 -13.06
N ALA A 103 -17.16 -14.91 -11.88
CA ALA A 103 -18.57 -14.58 -11.68
C ALA A 103 -18.97 -13.24 -12.32
N LEU A 104 -18.07 -12.25 -12.30
CA LEU A 104 -18.30 -10.89 -12.78
C LEU A 104 -17.27 -10.48 -13.85
N PRO A 105 -17.21 -11.18 -15.00
CA PRO A 105 -16.14 -11.01 -15.98
C PRO A 105 -16.18 -9.67 -16.74
N LYS A 106 -17.30 -8.94 -16.66
CA LYS A 106 -17.46 -7.63 -17.29
C LYS A 106 -17.24 -6.47 -16.31
N ASP A 107 -17.08 -6.76 -15.02
CA ASP A 107 -16.89 -5.74 -14.00
C ASP A 107 -15.41 -5.34 -13.94
N ARG A 108 -15.11 -4.13 -14.43
CA ARG A 108 -13.75 -3.62 -14.52
C ARG A 108 -13.09 -3.43 -13.16
N ASP A 109 -13.85 -3.11 -12.12
CA ASP A 109 -13.28 -2.93 -10.77
C ASP A 109 -12.87 -4.28 -10.19
N VAL A 110 -13.68 -5.33 -10.43
CA VAL A 110 -13.34 -6.70 -10.03
C VAL A 110 -12.07 -7.16 -10.73
N LEU A 111 -11.95 -6.91 -12.04
CA LEU A 111 -10.73 -7.25 -12.80
C LEU A 111 -9.51 -6.45 -12.32
N ALA A 112 -9.67 -5.16 -12.02
CA ALA A 112 -8.60 -4.34 -11.47
C ALA A 112 -8.14 -4.83 -10.09
N ALA A 113 -9.09 -5.14 -9.21
CA ALA A 113 -8.81 -5.72 -7.90
C ALA A 113 -8.17 -7.11 -8.00
N TYR A 114 -8.57 -7.93 -8.97
CA TYR A 114 -7.93 -9.22 -9.24
C TYR A 114 -6.49 -9.05 -9.71
N GLY A 115 -6.22 -8.08 -10.60
CA GLY A 115 -4.86 -7.73 -11.00
C GLY A 115 -3.99 -7.27 -9.82
N LYS A 116 -4.56 -6.49 -8.90
CA LYS A 116 -3.88 -6.12 -7.64
C LYS A 116 -3.54 -7.34 -6.78
N ALA A 117 -4.47 -8.29 -6.66
CA ALA A 117 -4.24 -9.53 -5.91
C ALA A 117 -3.15 -10.42 -6.54
N LEU A 118 -3.09 -10.49 -7.87
CA LEU A 118 -2.01 -11.17 -8.60
C LEU A 118 -0.64 -10.54 -8.30
N ALA A 119 -0.55 -9.21 -8.34
CA ALA A 119 0.68 -8.48 -8.05
C ALA A 119 1.12 -8.58 -6.57
N ALA A 120 0.19 -8.89 -5.66
CA ALA A 120 0.50 -9.10 -4.24
C ALA A 120 0.98 -10.52 -3.93
N ASN A 121 0.77 -11.49 -4.84
CA ASN A 121 1.07 -12.90 -4.64
C ASN A 121 2.36 -13.38 -5.37
N GLY A 122 3.01 -12.51 -6.15
CA GLY A 122 4.28 -12.79 -6.84
C GLY A 122 5.34 -11.75 -6.52
#